data_AF-X1RTP9-F1
#
_entry.id   AF-X1RTP9-F1
#
_cell.length_a   1.000
_cell.length_b   1.000
_cell.length_c   1.000
_cell.angle_alpha   90.00
_cell.angle_beta   90.00
_cell.angle_gamma   90.00
#
_symmetry.space_group_name_H-M   'P 1'
#
loop_
_entity.id
_entity.type
_entity.pdbx_description
1 polymer ?
#
loop_
_entity_poly.entity_id
_entity_poly.type
_entity_poly.pdbx_seq_one_letter_code
_entity_poly.pdbx_strand_id
1 'polypeptide(L)'
;KAYLKNMEPIKTYSDYYKRFKKTYHVLLQLESIVFKNKSIPKVASLVEAMFMAEIKNLLLTAGHDLDAIDLPIKLDVASGREKYIQLSGQGKDLIHNDMMVSDLQGITSSIIYGP
;
A
#
# COMPACT_ATOMS: atom_id res chain seq x y z
N LYS A 1 -21.74 0.52 5.81
CA LYS A 1 -20.48 -0.24 6.06
C LYS A 1 -20.27 -1.37 5.05
N ALA A 2 -21.13 -2.40 5.01
CA ALA A 2 -20.93 -3.56 4.12
C ALA A 2 -20.87 -3.24 2.62
N TYR A 3 -21.58 -2.21 2.16
CA TYR A 3 -21.59 -1.82 0.73
C TYR A 3 -20.23 -1.32 0.23
N LEU A 4 -19.44 -0.59 1.05
CA LEU A 4 -18.13 -0.06 0.65
C LEU A 4 -17.16 -1.18 0.26
N LYS A 5 -17.21 -2.31 0.98
CA LYS A 5 -16.37 -3.48 0.71
C LYS A 5 -16.63 -4.11 -0.66
N ASN A 6 -17.82 -3.90 -1.21
CA ASN A 6 -18.24 -4.46 -2.50
C ASN A 6 -18.06 -3.48 -3.66
N MET A 7 -17.63 -2.25 -3.40
CA MET A 7 -17.30 -1.29 -4.46
C MET A 7 -15.99 -1.68 -5.13
N GLU A 8 -15.88 -1.51 -6.44
CA GLU A 8 -14.58 -1.56 -7.11
C GLU A 8 -13.88 -0.20 -7.01
N PRO A 9 -12.54 -0.16 -6.86
CA PRO A 9 -11.61 -1.30 -6.78
C PRO A 9 -11.46 -1.95 -5.38
N ILE A 10 -12.17 -1.49 -4.33
CA ILE A 10 -12.03 -1.99 -2.94
C ILE A 10 -12.19 -3.50 -2.85
N LYS A 11 -13.18 -4.08 -3.55
CA LYS A 11 -13.43 -5.51 -3.52
C LYS A 11 -12.23 -6.28 -4.04
N THR A 12 -11.66 -5.89 -5.17
CA THR A 12 -10.45 -6.50 -5.75
C THR A 12 -9.28 -6.48 -4.77
N TYR A 13 -8.97 -5.33 -4.18
CA TYR A 13 -7.91 -5.23 -3.16
C TYR A 13 -8.23 -6.03 -1.90
N SER A 14 -9.49 -6.04 -1.47
CA SER A 14 -9.92 -6.83 -0.31
C SER A 14 -9.73 -8.33 -0.55
N ASP A 15 -10.04 -8.81 -1.75
CA ASP A 15 -9.85 -10.21 -2.12
C ASP A 15 -8.36 -10.57 -2.21
N TYR A 16 -7.52 -9.65 -2.70
CA TYR A 16 -6.06 -9.78 -2.64
C TYR A 16 -5.55 -9.89 -1.19
N TYR A 17 -5.90 -8.93 -0.33
CA TYR A 17 -5.46 -8.87 1.07
C TYR A 17 -5.93 -10.07 1.91
N LYS A 18 -7.11 -10.64 1.60
CA LYS A 18 -7.64 -11.85 2.27
C LYS A 18 -6.70 -13.05 2.13
N ARG A 19 -5.99 -13.19 1.00
CA ARG A 19 -5.00 -14.27 0.78
C ARG A 19 -3.92 -14.28 1.86
N PHE A 20 -3.65 -13.12 2.46
CA PHE A 20 -2.64 -12.89 3.49
C PHE A 20 -3.23 -12.73 4.90
N LYS A 21 -4.53 -13.00 5.08
CA LYS A 21 -5.27 -12.78 6.34
C LYS A 21 -5.18 -11.33 6.83
N LYS A 22 -5.11 -10.38 5.90
CA LYS A 22 -5.08 -8.93 6.17
C LYS A 22 -6.37 -8.26 5.70
N THR A 23 -6.59 -7.05 6.18
CA THR A 23 -7.69 -6.19 5.73
C THR A 23 -7.12 -5.04 4.90
N TYR A 24 -7.78 -4.71 3.80
CA TYR A 24 -7.36 -3.60 2.94
C TYR A 24 -7.44 -2.28 3.70
N HIS A 25 -6.31 -1.58 3.84
CA HIS A 25 -6.21 -0.45 4.75
C HIS A 25 -6.91 0.81 4.21
N VAL A 26 -6.99 1.00 2.88
CA VAL A 26 -7.77 2.12 2.29
C VAL A 26 -9.25 2.00 2.64
N LEU A 27 -9.81 0.77 2.69
CA LEU A 27 -11.17 0.56 3.19
C LEU A 27 -11.30 0.98 4.67
N LEU A 28 -10.33 0.65 5.52
CA LEU A 28 -10.36 1.05 6.94
C LEU A 28 -10.24 2.57 7.13
N GLN A 29 -9.42 3.23 6.31
CA GLN A 29 -9.27 4.68 6.29
C GLN A 29 -10.58 5.35 5.85
N LEU A 30 -11.17 4.88 4.74
CA LEU A 30 -12.46 5.36 4.23
C LEU A 30 -13.57 5.19 5.26
N GLU A 31 -13.69 4.01 5.88
CA GLU A 31 -14.68 3.76 6.94
C GLU A 31 -14.48 4.68 8.14
N SER A 32 -13.24 5.02 8.48
CA SER A 32 -12.95 5.93 9.59
C SER A 32 -13.37 7.37 9.29
N ILE A 33 -13.23 7.82 8.05
CA ILE A 33 -13.70 9.14 7.62
C ILE A 33 -15.22 9.17 7.58
N VAL A 34 -15.83 8.22 6.85
CA VAL A 34 -17.28 8.23 6.57
C VAL A 34 -18.12 7.92 7.80
N PHE A 35 -17.70 6.95 8.64
CA PHE A 35 -18.54 6.46 9.75
C PHE A 35 -18.05 6.87 11.15
N LYS A 36 -16.81 7.34 11.29
CA LYS A 36 -16.25 7.75 12.58
C LYS A 36 -15.87 9.23 12.64
N ASN A 37 -16.21 10.00 11.60
CA ASN A 37 -15.94 11.43 11.50
C ASN A 37 -14.46 11.78 11.76
N LYS A 38 -13.53 10.91 11.37
CA LYS A 38 -12.10 11.22 11.44
C LYS A 38 -11.72 12.20 10.35
N SER A 39 -10.89 13.18 10.70
CA SER A 39 -10.27 14.07 9.72
C SER A 39 -9.19 13.35 8.92
N ILE A 40 -8.91 13.88 7.73
CA ILE A 40 -7.70 13.55 6.98
C ILE A 40 -6.48 13.90 7.85
N PRO A 41 -5.43 13.05 7.89
CA PRO A 41 -4.20 13.36 8.63
C PRO A 41 -3.61 14.70 8.22
N LYS A 42 -2.96 15.40 9.16
CA LYS A 42 -2.24 16.65 8.90
C LYS A 42 -0.76 16.45 9.23
N VAL A 43 0.03 16.06 8.24
CA VAL A 43 1.44 15.62 8.44
C VAL A 43 2.36 16.35 7.47
N ALA A 44 2.22 16.08 6.18
CA ALA A 44 3.00 16.71 5.12
C ALA A 44 2.12 16.79 3.86
N SER A 45 2.19 17.90 3.14
CA SER A 45 1.28 18.17 2.02
C SER A 45 1.31 17.09 0.93
N LEU A 46 2.49 16.49 0.67
CA LEU A 46 2.60 15.42 -0.32
C LEU A 46 1.88 14.14 0.14
N VAL A 47 2.07 13.74 1.40
CA VAL A 47 1.41 12.57 2.00
C VAL A 47 -0.10 12.78 2.08
N GLU A 48 -0.53 14.00 2.41
CA GLU A 48 -1.96 14.38 2.43
C GLU A 48 -2.59 14.30 1.05
N ALA A 49 -1.92 14.83 0.03
CA ALA A 49 -2.40 14.77 -1.35
C ALA A 49 -2.53 13.32 -1.85
N MET A 50 -1.55 12.47 -1.55
CA MET A 50 -1.62 11.04 -1.84
C MET A 50 -2.80 10.39 -1.12
N PHE A 51 -2.91 10.58 0.20
CA PHE A 51 -4.01 10.04 0.98
C PHE A 51 -5.38 10.48 0.43
N MET A 52 -5.54 11.75 0.07
CA MET A 52 -6.75 12.25 -0.57
C MET A 52 -7.03 11.56 -1.91
N ALA A 53 -5.99 11.31 -2.72
CA ALA A 53 -6.12 10.57 -3.97
C ALA A 53 -6.50 9.10 -3.73
N GLU A 54 -5.95 8.44 -2.71
CA GLU A 54 -6.31 7.08 -2.31
C GLU A 54 -7.78 6.99 -1.93
N ILE A 55 -8.26 7.89 -1.08
CA ILE A 55 -9.65 7.90 -0.64
C ILE A 55 -10.60 8.26 -1.78
N LYS A 56 -10.23 9.21 -2.64
CA LYS A 56 -11.05 9.61 -3.79
C LYS A 56 -11.20 8.48 -4.82
N ASN A 57 -10.11 7.76 -5.10
CA ASN A 57 -10.07 6.74 -6.15
C ASN A 57 -10.21 5.31 -5.61
N LEU A 58 -10.21 5.15 -4.28
CA LEU A 58 -10.25 3.88 -3.55
C LEU A 58 -9.07 2.94 -3.83
N LEU A 59 -7.99 3.47 -4.40
CA LEU A 59 -6.78 2.76 -4.80
C LEU A 59 -5.68 2.95 -3.76
N LEU A 60 -4.84 1.93 -3.62
CA LEU A 60 -3.59 2.03 -2.87
C LEU A 60 -2.56 2.78 -3.70
N THR A 61 -1.89 3.76 -3.09
CA THR A 61 -0.80 4.49 -3.73
C THR A 61 0.47 4.41 -2.90
N ALA A 62 1.62 4.41 -3.58
CA ALA A 62 2.92 4.60 -2.97
C ALA A 62 3.65 5.67 -3.76
N GLY A 63 4.38 6.52 -3.04
CA GLY A 63 5.16 7.62 -3.60
C GLY A 63 6.61 7.35 -3.28
N HIS A 64 7.46 7.46 -4.30
CA HIS A 64 8.90 7.28 -4.17
C HIS A 64 9.60 8.56 -4.65
N ASP A 65 10.71 8.89 -4.00
CA ASP A 65 11.59 9.96 -4.45
C ASP A 65 12.27 9.50 -5.75
N LEU A 66 11.98 10.19 -6.86
CA LEU A 66 12.49 9.81 -8.17
C LEU A 66 14.01 9.93 -8.25
N ASP A 67 14.60 10.90 -7.55
CA ASP A 67 16.04 11.11 -7.56
C ASP A 67 16.79 10.01 -6.77
N ALA A 68 16.07 9.25 -5.94
CA ALA A 68 16.60 8.13 -5.16
C ALA A 68 16.34 6.76 -5.81
N ILE A 69 15.52 6.68 -6.86
CA ILE A 69 15.14 5.43 -7.52
C ILE A 69 16.11 5.11 -8.65
N ASP A 70 16.63 3.87 -8.66
CA ASP A 70 17.50 3.40 -9.74
C ASP A 70 16.73 2.61 -10.81
N LEU A 71 16.37 3.28 -11.90
CA LEU A 71 15.52 2.73 -12.96
C LEU A 71 16.19 1.57 -13.74
N PRO A 72 15.42 0.58 -14.23
CA PRO A 72 13.97 0.55 -14.28
C PRO A 72 13.32 -0.04 -13.03
N ILE A 73 12.10 0.43 -12.74
CA ILE A 73 11.20 -0.25 -11.81
C ILE A 73 10.71 -1.56 -12.40
N LYS A 74 10.70 -2.61 -11.59
CA LYS A 74 10.18 -3.94 -11.91
C LYS A 74 9.07 -4.32 -10.95
N LEU A 75 8.11 -5.07 -11.47
CA LEU A 75 7.06 -5.73 -10.70
C LEU A 75 7.30 -7.23 -10.75
N ASP A 76 7.19 -7.88 -9.60
CA ASP A 76 7.36 -9.32 -9.50
C ASP A 76 6.50 -9.89 -8.36
N VAL A 77 6.48 -11.21 -8.22
CA VAL A 77 5.79 -11.94 -7.15
C VAL A 77 6.83 -12.52 -6.21
N ALA A 78 6.76 -12.15 -4.93
CA ALA A 78 7.73 -12.56 -3.93
C ALA A 78 7.74 -14.08 -3.72
N SER A 79 8.94 -14.67 -3.68
CA SER A 79 9.13 -16.08 -3.32
C SER A 79 9.07 -16.31 -1.81
N GLY A 80 9.13 -15.25 -1.00
CA GLY A 80 9.11 -15.31 0.46
C GLY A 80 10.50 -15.48 1.09
N ARG A 81 11.56 -15.29 0.31
CA ARG A 81 12.97 -15.34 0.75
C ARG A 81 13.65 -13.98 0.66
N GLU A 82 13.00 -13.04 0.01
CA GLU A 82 13.46 -11.68 -0.19
C GLU A 82 13.27 -10.86 1.09
N LYS A 83 14.13 -9.86 1.28
CA LYS A 83 14.10 -8.96 2.43
C LYS A 83 14.36 -7.53 1.98
N TYR A 84 13.70 -6.57 2.62
CA TYR A 84 13.96 -5.14 2.41
C TYR A 84 13.89 -4.38 3.73
N ILE A 85 14.39 -3.14 3.72
CA ILE A 85 14.32 -2.23 4.87
C ILE A 85 13.09 -1.35 4.69
N GLN A 86 12.16 -1.41 5.63
CA GLN A 86 10.97 -0.55 5.62
C GLN A 86 11.34 0.89 6.01
N LEU A 87 10.45 1.85 5.77
CA LEU A 87 10.60 3.24 6.24
C LEU A 87 10.92 3.40 7.75
N SER A 88 10.57 2.40 8.57
CA SER A 88 10.91 2.36 10.00
C SER A 88 12.38 2.03 10.30
N GLY A 89 13.20 1.72 9.29
CA GLY A 89 14.57 1.22 9.42
C GLY A 89 14.67 -0.27 9.76
N GLN A 90 13.55 -0.96 9.96
CA GLN A 90 13.54 -2.39 10.28
C GLN A 90 13.54 -3.25 9.02
N GLY A 91 14.35 -4.31 9.04
CA GLY A 91 14.35 -5.32 7.99
C GLY A 91 13.09 -6.19 8.04
N LYS A 92 12.49 -6.43 6.87
CA LYS A 92 11.25 -7.20 6.72
C LYS A 92 11.40 -8.24 5.63
N ASP A 93 11.16 -9.50 6.00
CA ASP A 93 11.05 -10.59 5.03
C ASP A 93 9.70 -10.49 4.31
N LEU A 94 9.71 -10.64 2.99
CA LEU A 94 8.51 -10.59 2.17
C LEU A 94 7.64 -11.82 2.36
N ILE A 95 6.32 -11.63 2.23
CA ILE A 95 5.38 -12.76 2.25
C ILE A 95 5.39 -13.41 0.88
N HIS A 96 5.54 -14.73 0.84
CA HIS A 96 5.35 -15.52 -0.36
C HIS A 96 4.03 -15.18 -1.08
N ASN A 97 4.08 -15.00 -2.40
CA ASN A 97 2.99 -14.59 -3.29
C ASN A 97 2.48 -13.14 -3.15
N ASP A 98 3.10 -12.30 -2.30
CA ASP A 98 2.86 -10.86 -2.34
C ASP A 98 3.46 -10.26 -3.62
N MET A 99 2.84 -9.22 -4.16
CA MET A 99 3.40 -8.44 -5.25
C MET A 99 4.42 -7.49 -4.65
N MET A 100 5.59 -7.45 -5.27
CA MET A 100 6.69 -6.60 -4.87
C MET A 100 7.11 -5.69 -6.02
N VAL A 101 7.65 -4.55 -5.62
CA VAL A 101 8.24 -3.56 -6.51
C VAL A 101 9.72 -3.48 -6.18
N SER A 102 10.55 -3.49 -7.21
CA SER A 102 11.99 -3.31 -7.08
C SER A 102 12.53 -2.32 -8.10
N ASP A 103 13.67 -1.74 -7.79
CA ASP A 103 14.51 -0.97 -8.69
C ASP A 103 15.81 -1.77 -8.95
N LEU A 104 16.85 -1.15 -9.52
CA LEU A 104 18.13 -1.84 -9.76
C LEU A 104 18.93 -2.14 -8.48
N GLN A 105 18.66 -1.46 -7.38
CA GLN A 105 19.38 -1.60 -6.12
C GLN A 105 18.71 -2.59 -5.18
N GLY A 106 17.40 -2.79 -5.32
CA GLY A 106 16.68 -3.81 -4.58
C GLY A 106 15.20 -3.54 -4.51
N ILE A 107 14.58 -4.07 -3.46
CA ILE A 107 13.13 -3.99 -3.27
C ILE A 107 12.79 -2.66 -2.62
N THR A 108 11.83 -1.95 -3.22
CA THR A 108 11.39 -0.63 -2.78
C THR A 108 10.05 -0.68 -2.04
N SER A 109 9.20 -1.68 -2.31
CA SER A 109 7.95 -1.88 -1.58
C SER A 109 7.31 -3.25 -1.86
N SER A 110 6.30 -3.58 -1.06
CA SER A 110 5.36 -4.68 -1.32
C SER A 110 3.92 -4.23 -1.10
N ILE A 111 2.94 -4.92 -1.68
CA ILE A 111 1.53 -4.50 -1.54
C ILE A 111 1.01 -4.67 -0.12
N ILE A 112 1.42 -5.71 0.60
CA ILE A 112 0.94 -5.97 1.97
C ILE A 112 1.73 -5.18 3.02
N TYR A 113 3.01 -4.93 2.79
CA TYR A 113 3.88 -4.27 3.78
C TYR A 113 4.24 -2.82 3.46
N GLY A 114 3.96 -2.35 2.24
CA GLY A 114 4.29 -0.99 1.82
C GLY A 114 5.79 -0.82 1.54
N PRO A 115 6.25 0.44 1.48
CA PRO A 115 7.67 0.79 1.46
C PRO A 115 8.35 0.71 2.85
#